data_AF-A0A7V2Y3I5-F1
#
_entry.id   AF-A0A7V2Y3I5-F1
#
_cell.length_a   1.000
_cell.length_b   1.000
_cell.length_c   1.000
_cell.angle_alpha   90.00
_cell.angle_beta   90.00
_cell.angle_gamma   90.00
#
_symmetry.space_group_name_H-M   'P 1'
#
loop_
_entity.id
_entity.type
_entity.pdbx_description
1 polymer ?
#
loop_
_entity_poly.entity_id
_entity_poly.type
_entity_poly.pdbx_seq_one_letter_code
_entity_poly.pdbx_strand_id
1 'polypeptide(L)'
;MTLGHVLQSDAALTLIGGLVGLAWTAFRSSDLLRNARNRRFDKAVEALEAGVELTYRTYVQAIKEAKADGKLTHEEAREARRRARDAAIEYGRTQGINVLDELGPAFVDLWIAKLVKRLKAK
;
A
#
# COMPACT_ATOMS: atom_id res chain seq x y z
N MET A 1 -10.04 -46.56 34.78
CA MET A 1 -10.24 -45.09 34.89
C MET A 1 -10.80 -44.62 33.56
N THR A 2 -12.07 -44.25 33.55
CA THR A 2 -12.82 -43.91 32.33
C THR A 2 -12.54 -42.46 31.92
N LEU A 3 -12.35 -42.24 30.61
CA LEU A 3 -12.10 -40.91 30.02
C LEU A 3 -13.13 -39.84 30.43
N GLY A 4 -14.35 -40.26 30.78
CA GLY A 4 -15.42 -39.38 31.27
C GLY A 4 -15.11 -38.69 32.60
N HIS A 5 -14.34 -39.33 33.50
CA HIS A 5 -14.00 -38.74 34.80
C HIS A 5 -12.86 -37.70 34.70
N VAL A 6 -12.02 -37.83 33.67
CA VAL A 6 -10.95 -36.86 33.36
C VAL A 6 -11.53 -35.62 32.68
N LEU A 7 -12.55 -35.77 31.84
CA LEU A 7 -13.22 -34.66 31.16
C LEU A 7 -14.15 -33.84 32.09
N GLN A 8 -14.63 -34.42 33.19
CA GLN A 8 -15.39 -33.72 34.24
C GLN A 8 -14.50 -33.07 35.32
N SER A 9 -13.17 -33.25 35.23
CA SER A 9 -12.24 -32.55 36.10
C SER A 9 -12.17 -31.07 35.69
N ASP A 10 -12.40 -30.16 36.64
CA ASP A 10 -12.23 -28.71 36.45
C ASP A 10 -10.86 -28.35 35.84
N ALA A 11 -9.84 -29.17 36.10
CA ALA A 11 -8.51 -28.99 35.53
C ALA A 11 -8.48 -29.24 34.01
N ALA A 12 -9.20 -30.24 33.52
CA ALA A 12 -9.28 -30.53 32.09
C ALA A 12 -10.08 -29.46 31.32
N LEU A 13 -11.18 -28.97 31.92
CA LEU A 13 -11.96 -27.88 31.35
C LEU A 13 -11.16 -26.56 31.31
N THR A 14 -10.40 -26.26 32.36
CA THR A 14 -9.52 -25.08 32.40
C THR A 14 -8.41 -25.18 31.35
N LEU A 15 -7.82 -26.36 31.16
CA LEU A 15 -6.79 -26.57 30.15
C LEU A 15 -7.34 -26.40 28.73
N ILE A 16 -8.51 -26.99 28.43
CA ILE A 16 -9.17 -26.83 27.13
C ILE A 16 -9.56 -25.36 26.90
N GLY A 17 -10.16 -24.71 27.90
CA GLY A 17 -10.51 -23.29 27.83
C GLY A 17 -9.29 -22.39 27.58
N GLY A 18 -8.18 -22.67 28.24
CA GLY A 18 -6.91 -21.97 28.03
C GLY A 18 -6.37 -22.14 26.61
N LEU A 19 -6.38 -23.37 26.07
CA LEU A 19 -5.94 -23.65 24.71
C LEU A 19 -6.84 -22.96 23.66
N VAL A 20 -8.16 -22.98 23.86
CA VAL A 20 -9.11 -22.28 22.98
C VAL A 20 -8.92 -20.76 23.05
N GLY A 21 -8.70 -20.20 24.25
CA GLY A 21 -8.43 -18.77 24.43
C GLY A 21 -7.12 -18.33 23.76
N LEU A 22 -6.07 -19.15 23.83
CA LEU A 22 -4.81 -18.91 23.12
C LEU A 22 -4.99 -18.97 21.60
N ALA A 23 -5.71 -19.97 21.10
CA ALA A 23 -6.00 -20.10 19.68
C ALA A 23 -6.81 -18.90 19.15
N TRP A 24 -7.83 -18.47 19.90
CA TRP A 24 -8.64 -17.28 19.57
C TRP A 24 -7.79 -16.01 19.55
N THR A 25 -6.94 -15.81 20.56
CA THR A 25 -6.07 -14.64 20.66
C THR A 25 -5.06 -14.59 19.51
N ALA A 26 -4.49 -15.74 19.14
CA ALA A 26 -3.60 -15.87 17.99
C ALA A 26 -4.33 -15.58 16.67
N PHE A 27 -5.56 -16.07 16.51
CA PHE A 27 -6.36 -15.78 15.33
C PHE A 27 -6.71 -14.28 15.23
N ARG A 28 -7.22 -13.69 16.32
CA ARG A 28 -7.58 -12.26 16.39
C ARG A 28 -6.38 -11.35 16.14
N SER A 29 -5.21 -11.69 16.67
CA SER A 29 -3.98 -10.91 16.45
C SER A 29 -3.54 -10.97 14.98
N SER A 30 -3.72 -12.10 14.31
CA SER A 30 -3.42 -12.24 12.89
C SER A 30 -4.29 -11.32 12.01
N ASP A 31 -5.58 -11.15 12.33
CA ASP A 31 -6.47 -10.21 11.64
C ASP A 31 -6.04 -8.75 11.84
N LEU A 32 -5.64 -8.39 13.06
CA LEU A 32 -5.15 -7.06 13.38
C LEU A 32 -3.88 -6.74 12.60
N LEU A 33 -2.95 -7.70 12.53
CA LEU A 33 -1.73 -7.59 11.72
C LEU A 33 -2.05 -7.44 10.23
N ARG A 34 -2.99 -8.24 9.72
CA ARG A 34 -3.43 -8.15 8.32
C ARG A 34 -4.04 -6.79 8.00
N ASN A 35 -4.89 -6.27 8.88
CA ASN A 35 -5.51 -4.96 8.71
C ASN A 35 -4.49 -3.82 8.80
N ALA A 36 -3.51 -3.92 9.71
CA ALA A 36 -2.43 -2.94 9.79
C ALA A 36 -1.60 -2.91 8.51
N ARG A 37 -1.27 -4.09 7.93
CA ARG A 37 -0.56 -4.19 6.66
C ARG A 37 -1.36 -3.61 5.50
N ASN A 38 -2.65 -3.93 5.41
CA ASN A 38 -3.53 -3.39 4.36
C ASN A 38 -3.59 -1.85 4.43
N ARG A 39 -3.70 -1.28 5.63
CA ARG A 39 -3.70 0.19 5.80
C ARG A 39 -2.40 0.84 5.33
N ARG A 40 -1.24 0.20 5.56
CA ARG A 40 0.06 0.72 5.07
C ARG A 40 0.12 0.65 3.55
N PHE A 41 -0.35 -0.43 2.96
CA PHE A 41 -0.45 -0.60 1.52
C PHE A 41 -1.35 0.48 0.88
N ASP A 42 -2.55 0.69 1.43
CA ASP A 42 -3.51 1.68 0.92
C ASP A 42 -2.92 3.09 0.95
N LYS A 43 -2.27 3.47 2.06
CA LYS A 43 -1.60 4.76 2.17
C LYS A 43 -0.40 4.90 1.22
N ALA A 44 0.32 3.81 0.95
CA ALA A 44 1.40 3.82 -0.03
C ALA A 44 0.87 4.05 -1.46
N VAL A 45 -0.28 3.46 -1.80
CA VAL A 45 -0.98 3.72 -3.06
C VAL A 45 -1.47 5.16 -3.12
N GLU A 46 -2.05 5.69 -2.05
CA GLU A 46 -2.49 7.09 -1.98
C GLU A 46 -1.33 8.08 -2.20
N ALA A 47 -0.19 7.84 -1.54
CA ALA A 47 1.02 8.63 -1.76
C ALA A 47 1.50 8.56 -3.22
N LEU A 48 1.38 7.39 -3.86
CA LEU A 48 1.72 7.23 -5.27
C LEU A 48 0.77 8.00 -6.19
N GLU A 49 -0.54 7.93 -5.95
CA GLU A 49 -1.53 8.69 -6.72
C GLU A 49 -1.31 10.20 -6.58
N ALA A 50 -1.06 10.68 -5.35
CA ALA A 50 -0.75 12.08 -5.08
C ALA A 50 0.53 12.54 -5.79
N GLY A 51 1.61 11.76 -5.74
CA GLY A 51 2.88 12.10 -6.41
C GLY A 51 2.75 12.17 -7.94
N VAL A 52 1.99 11.24 -8.53
CA VAL A 52 1.70 11.25 -9.97
C VAL A 52 0.83 12.43 -10.35
N GLU A 53 -0.23 12.71 -9.60
CA GLU A 53 -1.12 13.84 -9.86
C GLU A 53 -0.39 15.18 -9.76
N LEU A 54 0.41 15.37 -8.70
CA LEU A 54 1.22 16.57 -8.52
C LEU A 54 2.16 16.79 -9.70
N THR A 55 2.86 15.73 -10.13
CA THR A 55 3.79 15.83 -11.26
C THR A 55 3.06 16.10 -12.58
N TYR A 56 1.88 15.51 -12.77
CA TYR A 56 1.09 15.76 -13.97
C TYR A 56 0.64 17.23 -14.03
N ARG A 57 0.13 17.77 -12.92
CA ARG A 57 -0.36 19.15 -12.85
C ARG A 57 0.76 20.18 -12.94
N THR A 58 1.90 19.94 -12.31
CA THR A 58 2.97 20.95 -12.24
C THR A 58 3.96 20.88 -13.40
N TYR A 59 4.31 19.67 -13.86
CA TYR A 59 5.34 19.51 -14.88
C TYR A 59 4.76 19.16 -16.25
N VAL A 60 3.86 18.18 -16.32
CA VAL A 60 3.32 17.75 -17.62
C VAL A 60 2.43 18.82 -18.24
N GLN A 61 1.53 19.44 -17.46
CA GLN A 61 0.69 20.52 -17.97
C GLN A 61 1.52 21.73 -18.39
N ALA A 62 2.51 22.14 -17.59
CA ALA A 62 3.40 23.23 -17.94
C ALA A 62 4.13 23.02 -19.29
N ILE A 63 4.62 21.78 -19.55
CA ILE A 63 5.22 21.46 -20.85
C ILE A 63 4.19 21.54 -21.98
N LYS A 64 3.00 21.00 -21.75
CA LYS A 64 1.94 20.99 -22.76
C LYS A 64 1.46 22.40 -23.12
N GLU A 65 1.41 23.30 -22.14
CA GLU A 65 1.04 24.70 -22.35
C GLU A 65 2.14 25.49 -23.07
N ALA A 66 3.41 25.18 -22.78
CA ALA A 66 4.55 25.83 -23.43
C ALA A 66 4.78 25.39 -24.87
N LYS A 67 4.28 24.21 -25.28
CA LYS A 67 4.50 23.64 -26.61
C LYS A 67 3.27 23.74 -27.51
N ALA A 68 3.48 24.19 -28.74
CA ALA A 68 2.45 24.24 -29.76
C ALA A 68 1.86 22.86 -30.13
N ASP A 69 2.64 21.78 -29.99
CA ASP A 69 2.18 20.41 -30.30
C ASP A 69 1.48 19.71 -29.13
N GLY A 70 1.53 20.29 -27.92
CA GLY A 70 0.93 19.73 -26.70
C GLY A 70 1.45 18.33 -26.31
N LYS A 71 2.62 17.90 -26.81
CA LYS A 71 3.14 16.54 -26.64
C LYS A 71 4.43 16.50 -25.83
N LEU A 72 4.56 15.43 -25.07
CA LEU A 72 5.79 15.09 -24.35
C LEU A 72 6.70 14.29 -25.28
N THR A 73 8.00 14.62 -25.29
CA THR A 73 9.02 13.75 -25.86
C THR A 73 9.25 12.50 -24.99
N HIS A 74 9.98 11.52 -25.50
CA HIS A 74 10.36 10.34 -24.72
C HIS A 74 11.19 10.70 -23.48
N GLU A 75 12.08 11.69 -23.58
CA GLU A 75 12.90 12.15 -22.48
C GLU A 75 12.08 12.87 -21.41
N GLU A 76 11.16 13.75 -21.83
CA GLU A 76 10.25 14.46 -20.93
C GLU A 76 9.31 13.48 -20.21
N ALA A 77 8.82 12.45 -20.92
CA ALA A 77 8.02 11.40 -20.32
C ALA A 77 8.83 10.58 -19.29
N ARG A 78 10.11 10.33 -19.55
CA ARG A 78 11.00 9.64 -18.59
C ARG A 78 11.25 10.51 -17.37
N GLU A 79 11.47 11.81 -17.56
CA GLU A 79 11.64 12.76 -16.46
C GLU A 79 10.35 12.90 -15.62
N ALA A 80 9.19 12.96 -16.26
CA ALA A 80 7.91 12.99 -15.56
C ALA A 80 7.70 11.74 -14.69
N ARG A 81 8.12 10.56 -15.17
CA ARG A 81 8.06 9.33 -14.35
C ARG A 81 9.01 9.40 -13.16
N ARG A 82 10.24 9.88 -13.35
CA ARG A 82 11.20 10.07 -12.25
C ARG A 82 10.62 10.99 -11.18
N ARG A 83 10.13 12.16 -11.58
CA ARG A 83 9.51 13.13 -10.65
C ARG A 83 8.29 12.59 -9.94
N ALA A 84 7.43 11.85 -10.64
CA ALA A 84 6.26 11.22 -10.02
C ALA A 84 6.67 10.19 -8.95
N ARG A 85 7.71 9.40 -9.23
CA ARG A 85 8.28 8.46 -8.26
C ARG A 85 8.88 9.18 -7.06
N ASP A 86 9.67 10.21 -7.29
CA ASP A 86 10.34 10.95 -6.22
C ASP A 86 9.31 11.69 -5.34
N ALA A 87 8.32 12.34 -5.95
CA ALA A 87 7.21 12.98 -5.24
C ALA A 87 6.39 11.98 -4.43
N ALA A 88 6.12 10.78 -4.96
CA ALA A 88 5.42 9.72 -4.23
C ALA A 88 6.23 9.25 -3.00
N ILE A 89 7.54 9.07 -3.16
CA ILE A 89 8.44 8.68 -2.05
C ILE A 89 8.46 9.77 -0.98
N GLU A 90 8.58 11.03 -1.39
CA GLU A 90 8.56 12.17 -0.48
C GLU A 90 7.23 12.25 0.29
N TYR A 91 6.10 12.16 -0.43
CA TYR A 91 4.77 12.19 0.16
C TYR A 91 4.58 11.05 1.15
N GLY A 92 4.95 9.82 0.77
CA GLY A 92 4.92 8.67 1.67
C GLY A 92 5.78 8.87 2.92
N ARG A 93 6.98 9.45 2.77
CA ARG A 93 7.87 9.74 3.90
C ARG A 93 7.21 10.69 4.90
N THR A 94 6.48 11.72 4.45
CA THR A 94 5.73 12.62 5.35
C THR A 94 4.65 11.89 6.16
N GLN A 95 4.12 10.78 5.63
CA GLN A 95 3.12 9.93 6.26
C GLN A 95 3.72 8.77 7.07
N GLY A 96 5.05 8.71 7.21
CA GLY A 96 5.76 7.64 7.90
C GLY A 96 5.79 6.31 7.13
N ILE A 97 5.65 6.35 5.80
CA ILE A 97 5.57 5.18 4.94
C ILE A 97 6.71 5.17 3.92
N ASN A 98 7.40 4.05 3.81
CA ASN A 98 8.31 3.81 2.71
C ASN A 98 7.55 3.17 1.54
N VAL A 99 7.16 3.98 0.56
CA VAL A 99 6.38 3.52 -0.61
C VAL A 99 7.07 2.39 -1.36
N LEU A 100 8.41 2.40 -1.45
CA LEU A 100 9.14 1.36 -2.15
C LEU A 100 9.13 0.03 -1.41
N ASP A 101 9.14 0.05 -0.07
CA ASP A 101 9.10 -1.17 0.74
C ASP A 101 7.69 -1.77 0.76
N GLU A 102 6.65 -0.91 0.81
CA GLU A 102 5.26 -1.37 0.88
C GLU A 102 4.74 -1.89 -0.47
N LEU A 103 5.08 -1.22 -1.58
CA LEU A 103 4.56 -1.54 -2.90
C LEU A 103 5.53 -2.36 -3.75
N GLY A 104 6.84 -2.22 -3.52
CA GLY A 104 7.88 -2.74 -4.38
C GLY A 104 8.17 -1.81 -5.58
N PRO A 105 9.43 -1.67 -6.00
CA PRO A 105 9.83 -0.72 -7.05
C PRO A 105 9.18 -1.00 -8.41
N ALA A 106 9.05 -2.27 -8.80
CA ALA A 106 8.42 -2.64 -10.07
C ALA A 106 6.93 -2.29 -10.13
N PHE A 107 6.23 -2.39 -8.99
CA PHE A 107 4.81 -2.05 -8.90
C PHE A 107 4.60 -0.55 -9.02
N VAL A 108 5.48 0.25 -8.38
CA VAL A 108 5.47 1.71 -8.48
C VAL A 108 5.58 2.15 -9.94
N ASP A 109 6.54 1.64 -10.69
CA ASP A 109 6.73 2.00 -12.10
C ASP A 109 5.51 1.65 -12.97
N LEU A 110 4.92 0.47 -12.76
CA LEU A 110 3.72 0.03 -13.47
C LEU A 110 2.51 0.91 -13.13
N TRP A 111 2.34 1.29 -11.87
CA TRP A 111 1.26 2.16 -11.44
C TRP A 111 1.40 3.58 -11.95
N ILE A 112 2.61 4.14 -11.98
CA ILE A 112 2.87 5.44 -12.61
C ILE A 112 2.42 5.40 -14.07
N ALA A 113 2.78 4.36 -14.82
CA ALA A 113 2.36 4.21 -16.20
C ALA A 113 0.83 4.13 -16.35
N LYS A 114 0.16 3.36 -15.48
CA LYS A 114 -1.30 3.23 -15.47
C LYS A 114 -2.01 4.55 -15.13
N LEU A 115 -1.52 5.27 -14.12
CA LEU A 115 -2.08 6.55 -13.66
C LEU A 115 -1.92 7.63 -14.73
N VAL A 116 -0.73 7.74 -15.34
CA VAL A 116 -0.51 8.67 -16.45
C VAL A 116 -1.45 8.38 -17.62
N LYS A 117 -1.68 7.09 -17.95
CA LYS A 117 -2.66 6.73 -19.00
C LYS A 117 -4.08 7.15 -18.63
N ARG A 118 -4.47 7.01 -17.36
CA ARG A 118 -5.77 7.42 -16.83
C ARG A 118 -5.97 8.94 -16.91
N LEU A 119 -4.94 9.71 -16.54
CA LEU A 119 -4.96 11.19 -16.58
C LEU A 119 -5.00 11.75 -18.00
N LYS A 120 -4.55 11.00 -19.01
CA LYS A 120 -4.72 11.37 -20.42
C LYS A 120 -6.12 11.11 -20.97
N ALA A 121 -6.89 10.24 -20.31
CA ALA A 121 -8.22 9.84 -20.75
C ALA A 121 -9.36 10.67 -20.11
N LYS A 122 -9.03 11.47 -19.08
CA LYS A 122 -9.88 12.52 -18.53
C LYS A 122 -9.59 13.83 -19.27
#